data_AF-A0A9E2K8E3-F1
#
_entry.id   AF-A0A9E2K8E3-F1
#
_cell.length_a   1.000
_cell.length_b   1.000
_cell.length_c   1.000
_cell.angle_alpha   90.00
_cell.angle_beta   90.00
_cell.angle_gamma   90.00
#
_symmetry.space_group_name_H-M   'P 1'
#
loop_
_entity.id
_entity.type
_entity.pdbx_description
1 polymer ?
#
loop_
_entity_poly.entity_id
_entity_poly.type
_entity_poly.pdbx_seq_one_letter_code
_entity_poly.pdbx_strand_id
1 'polypeptide(L)' 'ATSAGTMDAAAVAPSTTAVLADLGNSTTLRFTVEPGSGSTTPTGQVIAELPLI' A
#
# COMPACT_ATOMS: atom_id res chain seq x y z
N ALA A 1 4.51 -14.38 -4.22
CA ALA A 1 4.85 -13.33 -3.24
C ALA A 1 3.74 -12.31 -3.25
N THR A 2 3.27 -11.86 -2.08
CA THR A 2 2.27 -10.79 -1.98
C THR A 2 2.98 -9.45 -2.21
N SER A 3 2.61 -8.72 -3.26
CA SER A 3 3.31 -7.48 -3.65
C SER A 3 2.74 -6.23 -2.97
N ALA A 4 1.54 -6.33 -2.39
CA ALA A 4 0.85 -5.22 -1.76
C ALA A 4 -0.01 -5.72 -0.58
N GLY A 5 -0.06 -4.92 0.49
CA GLY A 5 -1.12 -5.00 1.49
C GLY A 5 -2.33 -4.18 1.03
N THR A 6 -3.54 -4.57 1.45
CA THR A 6 -4.77 -3.82 1.19
C THR A 6 -5.26 -3.14 2.47
N MET A 7 -5.86 -1.96 2.32
CA MET A 7 -6.61 -1.27 3.38
C MET A 7 -8.00 -0.99 2.83
N ASP A 8 -9.05 -1.38 3.57
CA ASP A 8 -10.42 -1.02 3.21
C ASP A 8 -10.75 0.42 3.62
N ALA A 9 -11.91 0.91 3.20
CA ALA A 9 -12.33 2.29 3.51
C ALA A 9 -12.48 2.56 5.02
N ALA A 10 -12.74 1.52 5.84
CA ALA A 10 -12.85 1.67 7.29
C ALA A 10 -11.47 1.77 7.95
N ALA A 11 -10.45 1.16 7.36
CA ALA A 11 -9.06 1.23 7.80
C ALA A 11 -8.40 2.58 7.49
N VAL A 12 -8.91 3.35 6.52
CA VAL A 12 -8.35 4.64 6.11
C VAL A 12 -9.03 5.80 6.85
N ALA A 13 -8.43 6.22 7.97
CA ALA A 13 -8.81 7.42 8.71
C ALA A 13 -7.68 8.48 8.61
N PRO A 14 -7.96 9.77 8.87
CA PRO A 14 -6.96 10.85 8.73
C PRO A 14 -5.66 10.63 9.51
N SER A 15 -5.65 9.81 10.55
CA SER A 15 -4.48 9.49 11.38
C SER A 15 -4.21 7.99 11.53
N THR A 16 -4.64 7.16 10.58
CA THR A 16 -4.30 5.71 10.63
C THR A 16 -2.79 5.53 10.50
N THR A 17 -2.21 4.75 11.41
CA THR A 17 -0.83 4.28 11.32
C THR A 17 -0.82 2.77 11.10
N ALA A 18 -0.08 2.30 10.11
CA ALA A 18 0.20 0.88 9.88
C ALA A 18 1.72 0.65 9.89
N VAL A 19 2.15 -0.45 10.51
CA VAL A 19 3.55 -0.89 10.46
C VAL A 19 3.65 -1.99 9.42
N LEU A 20 4.46 -1.77 8.39
CA LEU A 20 4.75 -2.77 7.37
C LEU A 20 6.11 -3.41 7.68
N ALA A 21 6.07 -4.62 8.24
CA ALA A 21 7.25 -5.43 8.45
C ALA A 21 7.70 -6.09 7.14
N ASP A 22 8.95 -6.55 7.09
CA ASP A 22 9.48 -7.41 6.03
C ASP A 22 9.48 -6.81 4.61
N LEU A 23 9.96 -5.58 4.46
CA LEU A 23 10.10 -4.90 3.17
C LEU A 23 11.17 -5.51 2.24
N GLY A 24 11.96 -6.47 2.73
CA GLY A 24 13.02 -7.13 1.97
C GLY A 24 14.00 -6.12 1.36
N ASN A 25 14.28 -6.29 0.06
CA ASN A 25 15.15 -5.39 -0.71
C ASN A 25 14.37 -4.27 -1.42
N SER A 26 13.15 -3.95 -0.97
CA SER A 26 12.34 -2.90 -1.59
C SER A 26 12.96 -1.52 -1.38
N THR A 27 12.92 -0.67 -2.40
CA THR A 27 13.50 0.67 -2.36
C THR A 27 12.45 1.78 -2.25
N THR A 28 11.16 1.44 -2.41
CA THR A 28 10.07 2.41 -2.51
C THR A 28 8.74 1.78 -2.13
N LEU A 29 7.91 2.53 -1.39
CA LEU A 29 6.49 2.23 -1.20
C LEU A 29 5.66 3.02 -2.20
N ARG A 30 4.68 2.37 -2.82
CA ARG A 30 3.72 2.99 -3.75
C ARG A 30 2.32 2.85 -3.18
N PHE A 31 1.52 3.89 -3.35
CA PHE A 31 0.13 3.92 -2.91
C PHE A 31 -0.78 4.01 -4.14
N THR A 32 -1.75 3.11 -4.23
CA THR A 32 -2.77 3.09 -5.29
C THR A 32 -4.16 3.10 -4.66
N VAL A 33 -5.16 3.55 -5.43
CA VAL A 33 -6.57 3.34 -5.10
C VAL A 33 -7.04 2.15 -5.92
N GLU A 34 -7.37 1.06 -5.23
CA GLU A 34 -7.84 -0.17 -5.84
C GLU A 34 -9.37 -0.29 -5.70
N PRO A 35 -10.08 -0.85 -6.70
CA PRO A 35 -11.52 -1.08 -6.61
C PRO A 35 -11.88 -2.19 -5.61
N GLY A 36 -13.10 -2.15 -5.07
CA GLY A 36 -13.64 -3.22 -4.21
C GLY A 36 -12.87 -3.36 -2.88
N SER A 37 -12.41 -4.58 -2.57
CA SER A 37 -11.64 -4.90 -1.35
C SER A 37 -10.13 -4.70 -1.48
N GLY A 38 -9.69 -4.07 -2.57
CA GLY A 38 -8.28 -3.96 -2.92
C GLY A 38 -7.74 -5.15 -3.72
N SER A 39 -6.44 -5.10 -4.04
CA SER A 39 -5.74 -6.13 -4.82
C SER A 39 -4.40 -6.49 -4.19
N THR A 40 -4.03 -7.78 -4.21
CA THR A 40 -2.70 -8.26 -3.79
C THR A 40 -1.58 -7.88 -4.79
N THR A 41 -1.98 -7.39 -5.96
CA THR A 41 -1.11 -6.85 -7.01
C THR A 41 -1.72 -5.52 -7.47
N PRO A 42 -1.04 -4.38 -7.34
CA PRO A 42 -1.63 -3.08 -7.68
C PRO A 42 -2.13 -3.04 -9.14
N THR A 43 -3.37 -2.60 -9.34
CA THR A 43 -3.99 -2.43 -10.67
C THR A 43 -4.39 -0.98 -10.96
N GLY A 44 -4.51 -0.17 -9.91
CA GLY A 44 -4.85 1.23 -9.99
C GLY A 44 -3.66 2.13 -10.33
N GLN A 45 -3.97 3.41 -10.54
CA GLN A 45 -2.95 4.45 -10.70
C GLN A 45 -2.21 4.71 -9.38
N VAL A 46 -0.89 4.89 -9.47
CA VAL A 46 -0.06 5.33 -8.35
C VAL A 46 -0.35 6.79 -8.04
N ILE A 47 -0.76 7.08 -6.80
CA ILE A 47 -1.11 8.42 -6.32
C ILE A 47 -0.05 9.03 -5.39
N ALA A 48 0.84 8.21 -4.84
CA ALA A 48 1.96 8.65 -4.02
C ALA A 48 3.08 7.60 -4.03
N GLU A 49 4.31 8.07 -3.81
CA GLU A 49 5.50 7.22 -3.64
C GLU A 49 6.31 7.71 -2.44
N LEU A 50 6.90 6.77 -1.70
CA LEU A 50 7.79 7.05 -0.57
C LEU A 50 9.08 6.22 -0.72
N PRO A 51 10.24 6.86 -0.99
CA PRO A 51 11.53 6.19 -1.00
C PRO A 51 11.91 5.63 0.38
N LEU A 52 12.60 4.48 0.41
CA LEU A 52 13.00 3.77 1.63
C LEU A 52 14.51 3.89 1.93
N ILE A 53 15.06 5.08 1.71
CA ILE A 53 16.49 5.40 1.83
C ILE A 53 17.13 5.04 3.18
#